data_AF-A0A7Y1TV74-F1
#
_entry.id   AF-A0A7Y1TV74-F1
#
_cell.length_a   1.000
_cell.length_b   1.000
_cell.length_c   1.000
_cell.angle_alpha   90.00
_cell.angle_beta   90.00
_cell.angle_gamma   90.00
#
_symmetry.space_group_name_H-M   'P 1'
#
loop_
_entity.id
_entity.type
_entity.pdbx_description
1 polymer ?
#
loop_
_entity_poly.entity_id
_entity_poly.type
_entity_poly.pdbx_seq_one_letter_code
_entity_poly.pdbx_strand_id
1 'polypeptide(L)'
;MYLPNNLKRQKGAALVIGLILLVVITVLAISGMNTATTELAMARNDQNAENAFQAAETGLENAITQGSFTDVMVLPQYISASGHEYVDARVDFEAASNVVPDRAFSLGSGVQALHFIATSQATSARDPGNASDRDAVARHTQAFYVIGPATNSL
;
A
#
# COMPACT_ATOMS: atom_id res chain seq x y z
N MET A 1 43.38 62.90 -37.48
CA MET A 1 43.43 62.67 -36.02
C MET A 1 42.72 61.36 -35.73
N TYR A 2 43.44 60.27 -35.48
CA TYR A 2 42.87 58.93 -35.29
C TYR A 2 43.16 58.48 -33.87
N LEU A 3 42.11 58.23 -33.07
CA LEU A 3 42.26 57.77 -31.69
C LEU A 3 42.61 56.27 -31.69
N PRO A 4 43.67 55.83 -30.99
CA PRO A 4 44.00 54.42 -30.90
C PRO A 4 42.96 53.68 -30.06
N ASN A 5 42.33 52.67 -30.67
CA ASN A 5 41.32 51.84 -30.03
C ASN A 5 42.01 50.71 -29.26
N ASN A 6 42.15 50.87 -27.94
CA ASN A 6 42.78 49.88 -27.05
C ASN A 6 41.81 48.74 -26.74
N LEU A 7 41.70 47.78 -27.66
CA LEU A 7 41.04 46.49 -27.38
C LEU A 7 41.95 45.65 -26.47
N LYS A 8 41.82 45.84 -25.15
CA LYS A 8 42.49 45.01 -24.14
C LYS A 8 42.13 43.53 -24.35
N ARG A 9 43.13 42.71 -24.67
CA ARG A 9 43.01 41.25 -24.80
C ARG A 9 42.76 40.61 -23.42
N GLN A 10 41.51 40.27 -23.11
CA GLN A 10 41.13 39.48 -21.93
C GLN A 10 41.42 37.97 -22.11
N LYS A 11 42.65 37.62 -22.52
CA LYS A 11 43.06 36.22 -22.71
C LYS A 11 43.32 35.55 -21.36
N GLY A 12 42.27 35.09 -20.70
CA GLY A 12 42.37 34.29 -19.47
C GLY A 12 41.13 34.38 -18.58
N ALA A 13 40.59 35.59 -18.40
CA ALA A 13 39.42 35.82 -17.56
C ALA A 13 38.18 35.03 -18.03
N ALA A 14 37.96 34.95 -19.35
CA ALA A 14 36.85 34.19 -19.92
C ALA A 14 36.92 32.68 -19.61
N LEU A 15 38.13 32.10 -19.59
CA LEU A 15 38.32 30.68 -19.28
C LEU A 15 38.03 30.40 -17.80
N VAL A 16 38.53 31.26 -16.91
CA VAL A 16 38.29 31.14 -15.46
C VAL A 16 36.81 31.27 -15.13
N ILE A 17 36.14 32.28 -15.70
CA ILE A 17 34.69 32.48 -15.51
C ILE A 17 33.91 31.28 -16.07
N GLY A 18 34.28 30.76 -17.23
CA GLY A 18 33.66 29.55 -17.81
C GLY A 18 33.79 28.33 -16.90
N LEU A 19 34.96 28.11 -16.29
CA LEU A 19 35.19 27.02 -15.34
C LEU A 19 34.37 27.18 -14.05
N ILE A 20 34.29 28.40 -13.50
CA ILE A 20 33.46 28.68 -12.33
C ILE A 20 31.99 28.41 -12.63
N LEU A 21 31.48 28.90 -13.76
CA LEU A 21 30.09 28.68 -14.17
C LEU A 21 29.80 27.19 -14.41
N LEU A 22 30.72 26.46 -15.05
CA LEU A 22 30.60 25.01 -15.24
C LEU A 22 30.48 24.29 -13.89
N VAL A 23 31.34 24.61 -12.93
CA VAL A 23 31.30 24.00 -11.58
C VAL A 23 30.00 24.33 -10.87
N VAL A 24 29.56 25.59 -10.91
CA VAL A 24 28.29 26.02 -10.29
C VAL A 24 27.11 25.25 -10.90
N ILE A 25 27.00 25.17 -12.22
CA ILE A 25 25.93 24.44 -12.90
C ILE A 25 26.00 22.94 -12.55
N THR A 26 27.20 22.37 -12.49
CA THR A 26 27.39 20.95 -12.14
C THR A 26 26.91 20.64 -10.72
N VAL A 27 27.25 21.49 -9.75
CA VAL A 27 26.79 21.33 -8.36
C VAL A 27 25.27 21.46 -8.26
N LEU A 28 24.68 22.43 -8.96
CA LEU A 28 23.23 22.60 -9.01
C LEU A 28 22.54 21.38 -9.65
N ALA A 29 23.10 20.85 -10.74
CA ALA A 29 22.58 19.66 -11.42
C ALA A 29 22.62 18.42 -10.51
N ILE A 30 23.74 18.17 -9.82
CA ILE A 30 23.87 17.04 -8.89
C ILE A 30 22.90 17.21 -7.71
N SER A 31 22.77 18.42 -7.16
CA SER A 31 21.83 18.69 -6.08
C SER A 31 20.38 18.41 -6.48
N GLY A 32 19.99 18.80 -7.70
CA GLY A 32 18.66 18.49 -8.24
C GLY A 32 18.45 16.98 -8.43
N MET A 33 19.45 16.28 -8.95
CA MET A 33 19.38 14.82 -9.14
C MET A 33 19.24 14.06 -7.83
N ASN A 34 19.98 14.44 -6.78
CA ASN A 34 19.87 13.83 -5.45
C ASN A 34 18.46 14.00 -4.87
N THR A 35 17.84 15.17 -5.06
CA THR A 35 16.46 15.43 -4.63
C THR A 35 15.49 14.52 -5.38
N ALA A 36 15.59 14.45 -6.71
CA ALA A 36 14.76 13.59 -7.53
C ALA A 36 14.89 12.09 -7.18
N THR A 37 16.11 11.62 -6.85
CA THR A 37 16.30 10.22 -6.43
C THR A 37 15.61 9.91 -5.10
N THR A 38 15.56 10.88 -4.19
CA THR A 38 14.89 10.73 -2.90
C THR A 38 13.38 10.76 -3.06
N GLU A 39 12.85 11.68 -3.87
CA GLU A 39 11.43 11.75 -4.21
C GLU A 39 10.96 10.47 -4.91
N LEU A 40 11.75 9.92 -5.83
CA LEU A 40 11.43 8.65 -6.47
C LEU A 40 11.41 7.48 -5.47
N ALA A 41 12.34 7.43 -4.52
CA ALA A 41 12.34 6.41 -3.48
C ALA A 41 11.11 6.52 -2.57
N MET A 42 10.70 7.73 -2.20
CA MET A 42 9.46 7.95 -1.44
C MET A 42 8.23 7.53 -2.25
N ALA A 43 8.13 7.94 -3.52
CA ALA A 43 7.02 7.56 -4.39
C ALA A 43 6.93 6.03 -4.57
N ARG A 44 8.06 5.33 -4.65
CA ARG A 44 8.07 3.86 -4.72
C ARG A 44 7.64 3.21 -3.41
N ASN A 45 8.02 3.76 -2.26
CA ASN A 45 7.56 3.27 -0.97
C ASN A 45 6.06 3.52 -0.76
N ASP A 46 5.55 4.69 -1.15
CA ASP A 46 4.13 5.02 -1.10
C ASP A 46 3.32 4.09 -2.02
N GLN A 47 3.80 3.84 -3.24
CA GLN A 47 3.18 2.88 -4.15
C GLN A 47 3.17 1.47 -3.54
N ASN A 48 4.24 1.05 -2.86
CA ASN A 48 4.30 -0.26 -2.23
C ASN A 48 3.28 -0.41 -1.10
N ALA A 49 3.08 0.66 -0.32
CA ALA A 49 2.07 0.71 0.73
C ALA A 49 0.66 0.64 0.15
N GLU A 50 0.39 1.39 -0.92
CA GLU A 50 -0.91 1.37 -1.59
C GLU A 50 -1.22 0.00 -2.21
N ASN A 51 -0.23 -0.65 -2.82
CA ASN A 51 -0.39 -2.01 -3.35
C ASN A 51 -0.79 -3.00 -2.25
N ALA A 52 -0.10 -2.97 -1.10
CA ALA A 52 -0.46 -3.81 0.04
C ALA A 52 -1.89 -3.53 0.53
N PHE A 53 -2.29 -2.25 0.59
CA PHE A 53 -3.65 -1.86 0.99
C PHE A 53 -4.71 -2.41 0.03
N GLN A 54 -4.55 -2.20 -1.28
CA GLN A 54 -5.49 -2.70 -2.29
C GLN A 54 -5.54 -4.23 -2.32
N ALA A 55 -4.40 -4.90 -2.13
CA ALA A 55 -4.33 -6.35 -2.07
C ALA A 55 -5.04 -6.92 -0.83
N ALA A 56 -4.92 -6.26 0.33
CA ALA A 56 -5.66 -6.65 1.54
C ALA A 56 -7.16 -6.43 1.38
N GLU A 57 -7.60 -5.34 0.74
CA GLU A 57 -9.02 -5.11 0.46
C GLU A 57 -9.59 -6.18 -0.49
N THR A 58 -8.86 -6.49 -1.56
CA THR A 58 -9.24 -7.56 -2.49
C THR A 58 -9.33 -8.91 -1.79
N GLY A 59 -8.36 -9.23 -0.93
CA GLY A 59 -8.37 -10.45 -0.11
C GLY A 59 -9.58 -10.53 0.82
N LEU A 60 -9.95 -9.40 1.42
CA LEU A 60 -11.09 -9.28 2.31
C LEU A 60 -12.43 -9.42 1.55
N GLU A 61 -12.58 -8.78 0.40
CA GLU A 61 -13.76 -8.89 -0.46
C GLU A 61 -13.95 -10.34 -0.93
N ASN A 62 -12.86 -11.01 -1.32
CA ASN A 62 -12.88 -12.43 -1.67
C ASN A 62 -13.32 -13.30 -0.48
N ALA A 63 -12.87 -13.00 0.74
CA ALA A 63 -13.25 -13.69 1.98
C ALA A 63 -14.75 -13.60 2.27
N ILE A 64 -15.34 -12.43 2.05
CA ILE A 64 -16.76 -12.19 2.31
C ILE A 64 -17.62 -12.78 1.17
N THR A 65 -17.18 -12.67 -0.09
CA THR A 65 -17.98 -13.09 -1.27
C THR A 65 -18.16 -14.60 -1.37
N GLN A 66 -17.26 -15.41 -0.82
CA GLN A 66 -17.41 -16.88 -0.84
C GLN A 66 -18.62 -17.39 -0.08
N GLY A 67 -19.19 -16.60 0.86
CA GLY A 67 -20.50 -16.85 1.44
C GLY A 67 -20.65 -18.12 2.31
N SER A 68 -19.58 -18.89 2.51
CA SER A 68 -19.56 -20.13 3.30
C SER A 68 -19.00 -19.86 4.69
N PHE A 69 -19.83 -19.32 5.58
CA PHE A 69 -19.41 -18.94 6.92
C PHE A 69 -19.63 -20.08 7.93
N THR A 70 -18.61 -20.92 8.11
CA THR A 70 -18.52 -21.95 9.17
C THR A 70 -17.53 -21.52 10.27
N ASP A 71 -17.39 -22.33 11.33
CA ASP A 71 -16.64 -22.02 12.57
C ASP A 71 -15.25 -21.37 12.33
N VAL A 72 -14.49 -21.87 11.36
CA VAL A 72 -13.28 -21.21 10.82
C VAL A 72 -13.20 -21.49 9.32
N MET A 73 -13.08 -20.43 8.51
CA MET A 73 -12.80 -20.53 7.07
C MET A 73 -11.51 -19.80 6.74
N VAL A 74 -10.51 -20.56 6.27
CA VAL A 74 -9.24 -20.01 5.74
C VAL A 74 -9.31 -20.01 4.23
N LEU A 75 -9.07 -18.86 3.61
CA LEU A 75 -9.04 -18.75 2.15
C LEU A 75 -7.67 -19.09 1.58
N PRO A 76 -7.60 -19.48 0.29
CA PRO A 76 -6.34 -19.64 -0.40
C PRO A 76 -5.54 -18.34 -0.38
N GLN A 77 -4.26 -18.46 -0.05
CA GLN A 77 -3.29 -17.38 -0.16
C GLN A 77 -3.15 -16.96 -1.63
N TYR A 78 -3.31 -15.68 -1.91
CA TYR A 78 -3.03 -15.14 -3.25
C TYR A 78 -1.60 -14.63 -3.28
N ILE A 79 -0.83 -15.12 -4.27
CA ILE A 79 0.50 -14.62 -4.59
C ILE A 79 0.38 -13.91 -5.93
N SER A 80 0.78 -12.64 -5.99
CA SER A 80 0.78 -11.90 -7.26
C SER A 80 1.69 -12.58 -8.27
N ALA A 81 1.40 -12.45 -9.57
CA ALA A 81 2.21 -13.05 -10.63
C ALA A 81 3.67 -12.57 -10.62
N SER A 82 3.94 -11.43 -9.97
CA SER A 82 5.27 -10.89 -9.71
C SER A 82 6.04 -11.63 -8.60
N GLY A 83 5.35 -12.37 -7.72
CA GLY A 83 5.94 -13.05 -6.56
C GLY A 83 6.27 -12.14 -5.38
N HIS A 84 6.01 -10.84 -5.48
CA HIS A 84 6.35 -9.84 -4.46
C HIS A 84 5.19 -9.54 -3.51
N GLU A 85 3.96 -9.86 -3.88
CA GLU A 85 2.78 -9.60 -3.05
C GLU A 85 2.20 -10.92 -2.55
N TYR A 86 1.97 -10.99 -1.24
CA TYR A 86 1.41 -12.13 -0.54
C TYR A 86 0.17 -11.68 0.23
N VAL A 87 -0.98 -12.31 -0.05
CA VAL A 87 -2.24 -12.01 0.63
C VAL A 87 -2.74 -13.25 1.35
N ASP A 88 -2.96 -13.13 2.65
CA ASP A 88 -3.61 -14.12 3.50
C ASP A 88 -4.98 -13.58 3.94
N ALA A 89 -6.04 -14.39 3.81
CA ALA A 89 -7.39 -13.99 4.18
C ALA A 89 -8.10 -15.11 4.94
N ARG A 90 -8.78 -14.73 6.03
CA ARG A 90 -9.49 -15.65 6.91
C ARG A 90 -10.80 -15.05 7.41
N VAL A 91 -11.77 -15.90 7.66
CA VAL A 91 -13.02 -15.56 8.35
C VAL A 91 -13.15 -16.46 9.56
N ASP A 92 -13.24 -15.85 10.73
CA ASP A 92 -13.36 -16.53 12.01
C ASP A 92 -14.76 -16.30 12.58
N PHE A 93 -15.39 -17.35 13.13
CA PHE A 93 -16.60 -17.22 13.93
C PHE A 93 -16.24 -16.77 15.35
N GLU A 94 -16.92 -15.75 15.88
CA GLU A 94 -16.64 -15.22 17.21
C GLU A 94 -17.74 -15.56 18.22
N ALA A 95 -19.02 -15.40 17.86
CA ALA A 95 -20.13 -15.63 18.77
C ALA A 95 -21.48 -15.77 18.06
N ALA A 96 -22.43 -16.48 18.69
CA ALA A 96 -23.85 -16.42 18.35
C ALA A 96 -24.60 -15.58 19.39
N SER A 97 -25.53 -14.73 18.94
CA SER A 97 -26.39 -13.92 19.80
C SER A 97 -27.86 -14.12 19.44
N ASN A 98 -28.69 -14.27 20.47
CA ASN A 98 -30.16 -14.33 20.33
C ASN A 98 -30.76 -12.92 20.16
N VAL A 99 -29.95 -11.86 20.33
CA VAL A 99 -30.35 -10.48 20.09
C VAL A 99 -30.18 -10.19 18.60
N VAL A 100 -31.29 -10.32 17.86
CA VAL A 100 -31.38 -10.01 16.44
C VAL A 100 -31.98 -8.61 16.22
N PRO A 101 -31.64 -7.90 15.12
CA PRO A 101 -32.25 -6.60 14.80
C PRO A 101 -33.79 -6.68 14.71
N ASP A 102 -34.48 -5.60 15.10
CA ASP A 102 -35.94 -5.49 15.32
C ASP A 102 -36.84 -6.08 14.22
N ARG A 103 -36.37 -6.14 12.97
CA ARG A 103 -37.11 -6.70 11.83
C ARG A 103 -37.14 -8.23 11.78
N ALA A 104 -36.31 -8.92 12.57
CA ALA A 104 -36.24 -10.38 12.61
C ALA A 104 -37.26 -11.02 13.59
N PHE A 105 -37.90 -10.22 14.46
CA PHE A 105 -38.87 -10.71 15.46
C PHE A 105 -40.09 -11.41 14.83
N SER A 106 -40.48 -11.01 13.61
CA SER A 106 -41.61 -11.60 12.88
C SER A 106 -41.33 -13.00 12.30
N LEU A 107 -40.07 -13.46 12.32
CA LEU A 107 -39.67 -14.81 11.86
C LEU A 107 -39.78 -15.88 12.97
N GLY A 108 -40.18 -15.50 14.19
CA GLY A 108 -40.40 -16.41 15.32
C GLY A 108 -39.17 -16.62 16.22
N SER A 109 -39.33 -17.45 17.26
CA SER A 109 -38.35 -17.74 18.33
C SER A 109 -37.11 -18.56 17.88
N GLY A 110 -36.86 -18.68 16.58
CA GLY A 110 -35.92 -19.66 16.02
C GLY A 110 -34.77 -19.07 15.21
N VAL A 111 -34.44 -17.78 15.37
CA VAL A 111 -33.37 -17.11 14.64
C VAL A 111 -32.29 -16.56 15.58
N GLN A 112 -31.04 -16.61 15.14
CA GLN A 112 -29.88 -16.06 15.85
C GLN A 112 -29.01 -15.24 14.90
N ALA A 113 -28.29 -14.26 15.45
CA ALA A 113 -27.26 -13.52 14.75
C ALA A 113 -25.89 -14.19 15.01
N LEU A 114 -25.26 -14.69 13.96
CA LEU A 114 -23.91 -15.25 13.99
C LEU A 114 -22.90 -14.14 13.67
N HIS A 115 -21.98 -13.86 14.60
CA HIS A 115 -20.94 -12.85 14.45
C HIS A 115 -19.68 -13.46 13.84
N PHE A 116 -19.22 -12.88 12.73
CA PHE A 116 -18.00 -13.26 12.05
C PHE A 116 -17.05 -12.09 11.93
N ILE A 117 -15.75 -12.37 12.05
CA ILE A 117 -14.67 -11.43 11.76
C ILE A 117 -13.92 -11.93 10.53
N ALA A 118 -13.98 -11.16 9.46
CA ALA A 118 -13.10 -11.36 8.31
C ALA A 118 -11.83 -10.52 8.48
N THR A 119 -10.68 -11.17 8.39
CA THR A 119 -9.36 -10.53 8.42
C THR A 119 -8.61 -10.87 7.14
N SER A 120 -8.10 -9.86 6.43
CA SER A 120 -7.12 -10.04 5.37
C SER A 120 -5.83 -9.28 5.71
N GLN A 121 -4.70 -9.94 5.50
CA GLN A 121 -3.37 -9.36 5.62
C GLN A 121 -2.66 -9.50 4.29
N ALA A 122 -2.19 -8.39 3.74
CA ALA A 122 -1.35 -8.36 2.56
C ALA A 122 0.03 -7.82 2.90
N THR A 123 1.06 -8.42 2.31
CA THR A 123 2.44 -8.00 2.40
C THR A 123 2.96 -7.78 0.99
N SER A 124 3.51 -6.59 0.74
CA SER A 124 4.25 -6.26 -0.47
C SER A 124 5.74 -6.17 -0.16
N ALA A 125 6.49 -7.17 -0.58
CA ALA A 125 7.92 -7.32 -0.31
C ALA A 125 8.75 -6.47 -1.28
N ARG A 126 9.84 -5.89 -0.78
CA ARG A 126 10.78 -5.15 -1.62
C ARG A 126 11.48 -6.03 -2.66
N ASP A 127 11.93 -5.39 -3.73
CA ASP A 127 12.84 -6.03 -4.68
C ASP A 127 14.20 -6.34 -4.03
N PRO A 128 14.73 -7.57 -4.19
CA PRO A 128 16.06 -7.90 -3.70
C PRO A 128 17.11 -7.00 -4.35
N GLY A 129 17.86 -6.24 -3.54
CA GLY A 129 19.01 -5.44 -4.00
C GLY A 129 18.83 -3.93 -3.96
N ASN A 130 17.66 -3.41 -3.58
CA ASN A 130 17.43 -1.97 -3.45
C ASN A 130 17.35 -1.55 -1.97
N ALA A 131 18.32 -0.74 -1.51
CA ALA A 131 18.45 -0.39 -0.09
C ALA A 131 17.47 0.69 0.39
N SER A 132 16.91 1.46 -0.56
CA SER A 132 15.94 2.53 -0.27
C SER A 132 14.51 2.02 -0.09
N ASP A 133 14.23 0.82 -0.58
CA ASP A 133 12.89 0.25 -0.63
C ASP A 133 12.51 -0.37 0.71
N ARG A 134 11.22 -0.32 1.02
CA ARG A 134 10.66 -0.85 2.25
C ARG A 134 9.58 -1.86 1.95
N ASP A 135 9.54 -2.93 2.74
CA ASP A 135 8.40 -3.84 2.73
C ASP A 135 7.18 -3.09 3.28
N ALA A 136 6.01 -3.36 2.72
CA ALA A 136 4.76 -2.80 3.17
C ALA A 136 3.82 -3.93 3.63
N VAL A 137 3.10 -3.68 4.72
CA VAL A 137 2.10 -4.62 5.24
C VAL A 137 0.82 -3.85 5.51
N ALA A 138 -0.30 -4.36 5.00
CA ALA A 138 -1.63 -3.85 5.31
C ALA A 138 -2.48 -4.97 5.90
N ARG A 139 -3.31 -4.63 6.89
CA ARG A 139 -4.26 -5.56 7.51
C ARG A 139 -5.63 -4.92 7.58
N HIS A 140 -6.59 -5.54 6.93
CA HIS A 140 -7.98 -5.13 6.91
C HIS A 140 -8.80 -6.10 7.74
N THR A 141 -9.70 -5.58 8.55
CA THR A 141 -10.55 -6.40 9.41
C THR A 141 -11.95 -5.80 9.42
N GLN A 142 -12.94 -6.63 9.11
CA GLN A 142 -14.34 -6.25 9.09
C GLN A 142 -15.15 -7.29 9.84
N ALA A 143 -16.14 -6.82 10.60
CA ALA A 143 -17.06 -7.65 11.33
C ALA A 143 -18.44 -7.59 10.66
N PHE A 144 -19.11 -8.74 10.56
CA PHE A 144 -20.46 -8.82 10.00
C PHE A 144 -21.30 -9.87 10.72
N TYR A 145 -22.61 -9.73 10.58
CA TYR A 145 -23.57 -10.67 11.14
C TYR A 145 -24.30 -11.42 10.04
N VAL A 146 -24.43 -12.73 10.20
CA VAL A 146 -25.31 -13.56 9.37
C VAL A 146 -26.49 -14.00 10.23
N ILE A 147 -27.70 -13.72 9.76
CA ILE A 147 -28.92 -14.17 10.42
C ILE A 147 -29.25 -15.56 9.92
N GLY A 148 -29.31 -16.52 10.82
CA GLY A 148 -29.61 -17.92 10.51
C GLY A 148 -30.58 -18.54 11.51
N PRO A 149 -31.02 -19.77 11.27
CA PRO A 149 -31.76 -20.52 12.27
C PRO A 149 -30.92 -20.66 13.54
N ALA A 150 -31.58 -20.58 14.70
CA ALA A 150 -30.96 -20.82 15.99
C ALA A 150 -30.39 -22.25 16.00
N THR A 151 -29.06 -22.37 16.08
CA THR A 151 -28.41 -23.65 16.30
C THR A 151 -28.42 -23.89 17.79
N ASN A 152 -29.27 -24.79 18.28
CA ASN A 152 -29.20 -25.25 19.66
C ASN A 152 -27.87 -26.00 19.86
N SER A 153 -26.79 -25.32 20.23
CA SER A 153 -25.64 -25.97 20.84
C SER A 153 -25.89 -26.02 22.35
N LEU A 154 -26.54 -27.13 22.77
CA LEU A 154 -26.79 -27.61 24.13
C LEU A 154 -27.49 -26.65 25.11
#